data_AF-A0A642C5Z8-F1
#
_entry.id   AF-A0A642C5Z8-F1
#
_cell.length_a   1.000
_cell.length_b   1.000
_cell.length_c   1.000
_cell.angle_alpha   90.00
_cell.angle_beta   90.00
_cell.angle_gamma   90.00
#
_symmetry.space_group_name_H-M   'P 1'
#
loop_
_entity.id
_entity.type
_entity.pdbx_description
1 polymer ?
#
loop_
_entity_poly.entity_id
_entity_poly.type
_entity_poly.pdbx_seq_one_letter_code
_entity_poly.pdbx_strand_id
1 'polypeptide(L)'
;MDHNVFLLDISHLTSIDTSFFIKGEIVLSDNIDTSPLEPVEQLPQNNFPVQAGMSIVLFSLEGEMHIRISLKEYVLRPNMFCVIITGMIFEVLSINYDFRGFMIATRTDFMPTTEKTTQVMSFYKCLQNRHCFTFAEKEAGEFVRIYRSAKATLQESDHPFTIPMLQSYVQILYYRM
;
A
#
# COMPACT_ATOMS: atom_id res chain seq x y z
N MET A 1 -15.91 -18.70 -21.39
CA MET A 1 -16.01 -17.29 -20.97
C MET A 1 -15.05 -17.14 -19.81
N ASP A 2 -13.81 -16.76 -20.11
CA ASP A 2 -12.75 -16.73 -19.11
C ASP A 2 -12.87 -15.42 -18.32
N HIS A 3 -13.37 -15.51 -17.09
CA HIS A 3 -13.24 -14.42 -16.13
C HIS A 3 -11.77 -14.36 -15.69
N ASN A 4 -10.93 -13.77 -16.55
CA ASN A 4 -9.52 -13.57 -16.27
C ASN A 4 -9.39 -12.56 -15.12
N VAL A 5 -9.11 -13.07 -13.92
CA VAL A 5 -8.64 -12.25 -12.81
C VAL A 5 -7.33 -11.60 -13.25
N PHE A 6 -7.28 -10.28 -13.28
CA PHE A 6 -6.07 -9.55 -13.69
C PHE A 6 -5.01 -9.70 -12.60
N LEU A 7 -3.82 -10.18 -12.96
CA LEU A 7 -2.68 -10.25 -12.04
C LEU A 7 -1.99 -8.88 -12.00
N LEU A 8 -2.12 -8.15 -10.90
CA LEU A 8 -1.46 -6.86 -10.69
C LEU A 8 -0.06 -7.06 -10.15
N ASP A 9 0.92 -6.88 -11.04
CA ASP A 9 2.33 -6.82 -10.71
C ASP A 9 2.80 -5.37 -10.49
N ILE A 10 3.94 -5.21 -9.83
CA ILE A 10 4.55 -3.91 -9.56
C ILE A 10 4.88 -3.14 -10.86
N SER A 11 5.18 -3.85 -11.95
CA SER A 11 5.39 -3.28 -13.28
C SER A 11 4.15 -2.61 -13.86
N HIS A 12 2.95 -3.00 -13.44
CA HIS A 12 1.70 -2.37 -13.88
C HIS A 12 1.40 -1.04 -13.17
N LEU A 13 2.08 -0.74 -12.06
CA LEU A 13 1.88 0.51 -11.32
C LEU A 13 2.64 1.69 -11.93
N THR A 14 3.35 1.51 -13.06
CA THR A 14 4.39 2.41 -13.59
C THR A 14 3.93 3.74 -14.20
N SER A 15 2.66 4.14 -14.04
CA SER A 15 2.14 5.33 -14.73
C SER A 15 0.95 6.03 -14.04
N ILE A 16 1.05 6.32 -12.73
CA ILE A 16 0.11 7.23 -12.07
C ILE A 16 0.87 8.51 -11.70
N ASP A 17 0.40 9.69 -12.11
CA ASP A 17 1.09 10.99 -12.01
C ASP A 17 1.60 11.38 -10.60
N THR A 18 1.19 10.67 -9.54
CA THR A 18 1.57 10.91 -8.13
C THR A 18 2.44 9.81 -7.50
N SER A 19 3.01 8.91 -8.31
CA SER A 19 3.79 7.76 -7.84
C SER A 19 5.30 7.91 -8.02
N PHE A 20 6.05 7.58 -6.96
CA PHE A 20 7.51 7.53 -6.92
C PHE A 20 7.96 6.08 -7.05
N PHE A 21 8.90 5.86 -7.98
CA PHE A 21 9.32 4.53 -8.41
C PHE A 21 10.79 4.29 -8.14
N ILE A 22 11.13 3.09 -7.67
CA ILE A 22 12.46 2.54 -7.90
C ILE A 22 12.37 1.19 -8.59
N LYS A 23 12.89 1.17 -9.82
CA LYS A 23 13.41 0.00 -10.57
C LYS A 23 12.59 -1.31 -10.44
N GLY A 24 11.27 -1.23 -10.33
CA GLY A 24 10.40 -2.41 -10.21
C GLY A 24 10.53 -3.17 -8.88
N GLU A 25 11.08 -2.56 -7.83
CA GLU A 25 11.29 -3.14 -6.49
C GLU A 25 10.24 -2.64 -5.48
N ILE A 26 10.02 -1.32 -5.48
CA ILE A 26 9.08 -0.62 -4.59
C ILE A 26 8.41 0.55 -5.32
N VAL A 27 7.13 0.75 -5.00
CA VAL A 27 6.32 1.88 -5.43
C VAL A 27 5.77 2.57 -4.18
N LEU A 28 6.02 3.87 -4.07
CA LEU A 28 5.38 4.74 -3.08
C LEU A 28 4.48 5.72 -3.83
N SER A 29 3.21 5.79 -3.46
CA SER A 29 2.26 6.72 -4.08
C SER A 29 1.44 7.39 -3.00
N ASP A 30 1.27 8.69 -3.07
CA ASP A 30 0.45 9.41 -2.10
C ASP A 30 -0.21 10.64 -2.72
N ASN A 31 -1.27 11.10 -2.06
CA ASN A 31 -1.94 12.35 -2.35
C ASN A 31 -1.99 13.28 -1.12
N ILE A 32 -1.14 13.05 -0.12
CA ILE A 32 -1.18 13.72 1.20
C ILE A 32 -1.05 15.23 1.06
N ASP A 33 -0.05 15.67 0.30
CA ASP A 33 0.26 17.09 0.14
C ASP A 33 -0.38 17.68 -1.14
N THR A 34 -1.31 16.94 -1.78
CA THR A 34 -1.99 17.37 -3.01
C THR A 34 -3.21 18.23 -2.66
N SER A 35 -3.29 19.43 -3.25
CA SER A 35 -4.51 20.24 -3.18
C SER A 35 -5.71 19.43 -3.67
N PRO A 36 -6.93 19.64 -3.13
CA PRO A 36 -8.12 19.00 -3.67
C PRO A 36 -8.19 19.24 -5.17
N LEU A 37 -7.90 18.20 -5.97
CA LEU A 37 -8.17 18.20 -7.40
C LEU A 37 -9.67 18.46 -7.53
N GLU A 38 -10.13 19.41 -8.35
CA GLU A 38 -11.55 19.49 -8.76
C GLU A 38 -12.06 18.10 -9.09
N PRO A 39 -13.34 17.73 -8.87
CA PRO A 39 -13.84 16.36 -8.99
C PRO A 39 -13.44 15.73 -10.33
N VAL A 40 -12.28 15.07 -10.31
CA VAL A 40 -11.77 14.32 -11.44
C VAL A 40 -12.71 13.15 -11.53
N GLU A 41 -13.33 13.02 -12.70
CA GLU A 41 -14.10 11.84 -13.07
C GLU A 41 -13.37 10.61 -12.54
N GLN A 42 -14.09 9.91 -11.67
CA GLN A 42 -13.73 8.67 -10.99
C GLN A 42 -12.52 7.99 -11.64
N LEU A 43 -11.44 7.80 -10.87
CA LEU A 43 -10.28 6.97 -11.21
C LEU A 43 -10.75 5.79 -12.08
N PRO A 44 -10.11 5.48 -13.23
CA PRO A 44 -10.65 4.54 -14.19
C PRO A 44 -11.14 3.29 -13.47
N GLN A 45 -12.45 3.10 -13.59
CA GLN A 45 -13.26 1.98 -13.13
C GLN A 45 -12.70 0.66 -13.69
N ASN A 46 -11.53 0.22 -13.24
CA ASN A 46 -11.16 -1.18 -13.35
C ASN A 46 -11.98 -1.93 -12.30
N ASN A 47 -13.27 -2.08 -12.61
CA ASN A 47 -14.34 -2.72 -11.83
C ASN A 47 -14.21 -4.25 -11.78
N PHE A 48 -12.98 -4.76 -11.71
CA PHE A 48 -12.76 -6.19 -11.74
C PHE A 48 -11.90 -6.61 -10.56
N PRO A 49 -12.21 -7.77 -9.95
CA PRO A 49 -11.34 -8.34 -8.96
C PRO A 49 -9.94 -8.54 -9.55
N VAL A 50 -8.95 -7.99 -8.85
CA VAL A 50 -7.54 -8.04 -9.20
C VAL A 50 -6.84 -8.99 -8.24
N GLN A 51 -5.99 -9.87 -8.75
CA GLN A 51 -5.09 -10.67 -7.92
C GLN A 51 -3.79 -9.91 -7.71
N ALA A 52 -3.39 -9.70 -6.45
CA ALA A 52 -2.13 -9.06 -6.13
C ALA A 52 -0.96 -10.01 -6.46
N GLY A 53 -0.07 -9.59 -7.36
CA GLY A 53 1.23 -10.22 -7.60
C GLY A 53 2.31 -9.77 -6.61
N MET A 54 2.00 -8.78 -5.78
CA MET A 54 2.93 -8.07 -4.89
C MET A 54 2.28 -7.84 -3.51
N SER A 55 3.06 -7.33 -2.56
CA SER A 55 2.54 -6.87 -1.27
C SER A 55 2.17 -5.39 -1.37
N ILE A 56 0.98 -5.03 -0.88
CA ILE A 56 0.42 -3.68 -0.92
C ILE A 56 -0.05 -3.30 0.47
N VAL A 57 0.34 -2.11 0.93
CA VAL A 57 -0.17 -1.45 2.13
C VAL A 57 -0.84 -0.16 1.69
N LEU A 58 -2.10 0.04 2.07
CA LEU A 58 -2.81 1.30 1.91
C LEU A 58 -3.04 1.93 3.28
N PHE A 59 -2.86 3.23 3.40
CA PHE A 59 -3.13 3.96 4.63
C PHE A 59 -4.00 5.18 4.36
N SER A 60 -5.00 5.39 5.21
CA SER A 60 -5.97 6.48 5.14
C SER A 60 -5.68 7.51 6.23
N LEU A 61 -5.48 8.76 5.82
CA LEU A 61 -5.35 9.94 6.67
C LEU A 61 -6.67 10.70 6.80
N GLU A 62 -7.35 10.90 5.67
CA GLU A 62 -8.62 11.63 5.58
C GLU A 62 -9.54 10.92 4.57
N GLY A 63 -10.84 11.23 4.64
CA GLY A 63 -11.87 10.59 3.81
C GLY A 63 -12.02 9.09 4.08
N GLU A 64 -12.75 8.41 3.19
CA GLU A 64 -12.97 6.97 3.28
C GLU A 64 -12.71 6.28 1.93
N MET A 65 -12.23 5.04 1.99
CA MET A 65 -12.08 4.14 0.84
C MET A 65 -12.82 2.84 1.11
N HIS A 66 -13.63 2.40 0.15
CA HIS A 66 -14.32 1.12 0.21
C HIS A 66 -13.55 0.11 -0.62
N ILE A 67 -13.15 -0.98 0.01
CA ILE A 67 -12.35 -2.01 -0.62
C ILE A 67 -12.89 -3.39 -0.26
N ARG A 68 -12.96 -4.28 -1.24
CA ARG A 68 -13.25 -5.69 -1.05
C ARG A 68 -11.95 -6.47 -1.14
N ILE A 69 -11.62 -7.28 -0.13
CA ILE A 69 -10.43 -8.13 -0.09
C ILE A 69 -10.88 -9.54 0.27
N SER A 70 -10.54 -10.53 -0.57
CA SER A 70 -10.93 -11.93 -0.37
C SER A 70 -12.42 -12.11 -0.08
N LEU A 71 -13.28 -11.43 -0.86
CA LEU A 71 -14.74 -11.40 -0.74
C LEU A 71 -15.31 -10.72 0.53
N LYS A 72 -14.46 -10.12 1.38
CA LYS A 72 -14.90 -9.32 2.54
C LYS A 72 -14.79 -7.84 2.22
N GLU A 73 -15.85 -7.10 2.49
CA GLU A 73 -15.87 -5.65 2.32
C GLU A 73 -15.33 -4.94 3.57
N TYR A 74 -14.54 -3.90 3.33
CA TYR A 74 -13.92 -3.06 4.34
C TYR A 74 -14.11 -1.60 3.97
N VAL A 75 -14.27 -0.77 5.01
CA VAL A 75 -14.22 0.69 4.90
C VAL A 75 -12.96 1.15 5.61
N LEU A 76 -12.01 1.65 4.82
CA LEU A 76 -10.81 2.31 5.30
C LEU A 76 -11.18 3.74 5.71
N ARG A 77 -11.06 4.03 7.00
CA ARG A 77 -11.30 5.34 7.62
C ARG A 77 -9.99 5.98 8.05
N PRO A 78 -9.98 7.27 8.45
CA PRO A 78 -8.79 7.91 9.00
C PRO A 78 -8.09 7.07 10.07
N ASN A 79 -6.76 7.02 9.99
CA ASN A 79 -5.86 6.21 10.83
C ASN A 79 -6.00 4.68 10.63
N MET A 80 -6.67 4.24 9.57
CA MET A 80 -6.70 2.83 9.20
C MET A 80 -5.70 2.51 8.10
N PHE A 81 -5.14 1.31 8.17
CA PHE A 81 -4.40 0.72 7.07
C PHE A 81 -5.02 -0.60 6.64
N CYS A 82 -4.80 -0.98 5.38
CA CYS A 82 -5.02 -2.35 4.93
C CYS A 82 -3.75 -2.97 4.37
N VAL A 83 -3.64 -4.29 4.52
CA VAL A 83 -2.56 -5.09 3.96
C VAL A 83 -3.12 -6.15 3.02
N ILE A 84 -2.60 -6.15 1.80
CA ILE A 84 -2.93 -7.09 0.73
C ILE A 84 -1.62 -7.74 0.34
N ILE A 85 -1.53 -9.06 0.41
CA ILE A 85 -0.30 -9.80 0.09
C ILE A 85 -0.47 -10.58 -1.21
N THR A 86 0.65 -11.01 -1.78
CA THR A 86 0.67 -11.80 -3.01
C THR A 86 -0.32 -12.97 -2.96
N GLY A 87 -1.08 -13.13 -4.04
CA GLY A 87 -2.11 -14.15 -4.23
C GLY A 87 -3.51 -13.73 -3.80
N MET A 88 -3.67 -12.68 -2.99
CA MET A 88 -4.98 -12.18 -2.57
C MET A 88 -5.71 -11.47 -3.70
N ILE A 89 -7.03 -11.63 -3.74
CA ILE A 89 -7.91 -10.93 -4.66
C ILE A 89 -8.50 -9.72 -3.96
N PHE A 90 -8.45 -8.56 -4.60
CA PHE A 90 -9.06 -7.33 -4.09
C PHE A 90 -9.70 -6.48 -5.19
N GLU A 91 -10.57 -5.57 -4.77
CA GLU A 91 -11.32 -4.67 -5.64
C GLU A 91 -11.58 -3.36 -4.88
N VAL A 92 -11.22 -2.22 -5.48
CA VAL A 92 -11.57 -0.91 -4.92
C VAL A 92 -12.97 -0.55 -5.40
N LEU A 93 -13.92 -0.43 -4.48
CA LEU A 93 -15.33 -0.20 -4.79
C LEU A 93 -15.65 1.29 -4.94
N SER A 94 -15.08 2.12 -4.08
CA SER A 94 -15.19 3.58 -4.15
C SER A 94 -14.10 4.26 -3.34
N ILE A 95 -13.77 5.49 -3.71
CA ILE A 95 -12.87 6.37 -2.97
C ILE A 95 -13.58 7.71 -2.83
N ASN A 96 -13.66 8.24 -1.60
CA ASN A 96 -14.24 9.57 -1.40
C ASN A 96 -13.33 10.65 -1.99
N TYR A 97 -13.91 11.77 -2.40
CA TYR A 97 -13.19 12.90 -2.98
C TYR A 97 -12.17 13.54 -2.03
N ASP A 98 -12.49 13.56 -0.74
CA ASP A 98 -11.64 14.05 0.34
C ASP A 98 -10.60 13.03 0.81
N PHE A 99 -10.52 11.84 0.17
CA PHE A 99 -9.57 10.81 0.57
C PHE A 99 -8.14 11.34 0.49
N ARG A 100 -7.41 11.22 1.60
CA ARG A 100 -5.97 11.47 1.67
C ARG A 100 -5.30 10.26 2.27
N GLY A 101 -4.19 9.85 1.67
CA GLY A 101 -3.53 8.63 2.08
C GLY A 101 -2.29 8.32 1.24
N PHE A 102 -1.75 7.13 1.47
CA PHE A 102 -0.64 6.63 0.70
C PHE A 102 -0.72 5.12 0.48
N MET A 103 -0.02 4.67 -0.54
CA MET A 103 0.19 3.29 -0.91
C MET A 103 1.68 2.97 -0.89
N ILE A 104 2.01 1.82 -0.34
CA ILE A 104 3.33 1.18 -0.45
C ILE A 104 3.11 -0.15 -1.15
N ALA A 105 3.73 -0.37 -2.30
CA ALA A 105 3.75 -1.66 -2.96
C ALA A 105 5.18 -2.17 -3.09
N THR A 106 5.42 -3.42 -2.71
CA THR A 106 6.74 -4.06 -2.73
C THR A 106 6.67 -5.43 -3.38
N ARG A 107 7.74 -5.82 -4.08
CA ARG A 107 7.89 -7.21 -4.52
C ARG A 107 7.87 -8.17 -3.33
N THR A 108 7.45 -9.41 -3.56
CA THR A 108 7.39 -10.45 -2.52
C THR A 108 8.76 -10.75 -1.91
N ASP A 109 9.85 -10.56 -2.67
CA ASP A 109 11.23 -10.77 -2.27
C ASP A 109 11.96 -9.47 -1.87
N PHE A 110 11.23 -8.36 -1.72
CA PHE A 110 11.84 -7.07 -1.39
C PHE A 110 12.48 -7.05 0.00
N MET A 111 11.95 -7.78 0.99
CA MET A 111 12.57 -7.90 2.31
C MET A 111 13.71 -8.92 2.32
N PRO A 112 14.84 -8.65 2.98
CA PRO A 112 15.91 -9.64 3.13
C PRO A 112 15.38 -10.90 3.85
N THR A 113 15.73 -12.08 3.34
CA THR A 113 15.25 -13.42 3.75
C THR A 113 15.39 -13.79 5.24
N THR A 114 16.00 -12.94 6.05
CA THR A 114 16.20 -13.08 7.50
C THR A 114 14.90 -12.96 8.32
N GLU A 115 13.77 -12.64 7.71
CA GLU A 115 12.47 -12.45 8.38
C GLU A 115 11.62 -13.74 8.52
N LYS A 116 12.24 -14.92 8.65
CA LYS A 116 11.55 -16.15 9.09
C LYS A 116 11.31 -16.15 10.60
N THR A 117 10.90 -15.03 11.19
CA THR A 117 10.59 -14.94 12.61
C THR A 117 9.14 -15.35 12.86
N THR A 118 8.87 -15.94 14.02
CA THR A 118 7.51 -16.35 14.45
C THR A 118 6.49 -15.20 14.36
N GLN A 119 6.95 -13.96 14.56
CA GLN A 119 6.13 -12.75 14.50
C GLN A 119 5.57 -12.50 13.10
N VAL A 120 6.41 -12.60 12.06
CA VAL A 120 5.98 -12.44 10.67
C VAL A 120 4.94 -13.50 10.30
N MET A 121 5.18 -14.76 10.68
CA MET A 121 4.20 -15.84 10.48
C MET A 121 2.87 -15.59 11.24
N SER A 122 2.93 -15.01 12.43
CA SER A 122 1.72 -14.66 13.19
C SER A 122 0.93 -13.53 12.54
N PHE A 123 1.62 -12.55 11.92
CA PHE A 123 0.99 -11.48 11.15
C PHE A 123 0.33 -12.04 9.89
N TYR A 124 1.01 -12.91 9.13
CA TYR A 124 0.41 -13.60 7.98
C TYR A 124 -0.84 -14.41 8.36
N LYS A 125 -0.84 -15.07 9.52
CA LYS A 125 -2.04 -15.75 10.05
C LYS A 125 -3.15 -14.77 10.41
N CYS A 126 -2.81 -13.61 10.99
CA CYS A 126 -3.78 -12.55 11.26
C CYS A 126 -4.47 -12.08 9.97
N LEU A 127 -3.69 -11.90 8.90
CA LEU A 127 -4.18 -11.52 7.58
C LEU A 127 -5.14 -12.54 6.96
N GLN A 128 -5.18 -13.80 7.40
CA GLN A 128 -6.21 -14.74 6.93
C GLN A 128 -7.63 -14.35 7.40
N ASN A 129 -7.71 -13.63 8.52
CA ASN A 129 -8.98 -13.26 9.15
C ASN A 129 -9.36 -11.80 8.92
N ARG A 130 -8.37 -10.89 8.97
CA ARG A 130 -8.55 -9.45 8.95
C ARG A 130 -7.46 -8.77 8.13
N HIS A 131 -7.86 -7.93 7.18
CA HIS A 131 -6.94 -7.19 6.31
C HIS A 131 -6.80 -5.71 6.67
N CYS A 132 -7.80 -5.14 7.37
CA CYS A 132 -7.85 -3.71 7.69
C CYS A 132 -7.76 -3.49 9.20
N PHE A 133 -6.86 -2.62 9.62
CA PHE A 133 -6.50 -2.37 11.02
C PHE A 133 -6.56 -0.87 11.31
N THR A 134 -6.64 -0.51 12.59
CA THR A 134 -6.75 0.89 13.04
C THR A 134 -5.58 1.18 13.97
N PHE A 135 -4.83 2.23 13.68
CA PHE A 135 -3.79 2.75 14.57
C PHE A 135 -4.38 3.64 15.66
N ALA A 136 -3.70 3.70 16.82
CA ALA A 136 -3.88 4.84 17.70
C ALA A 136 -3.34 6.11 17.01
N GLU A 137 -3.91 7.28 17.32
CA GLU A 137 -3.56 8.55 16.65
C GLU A 137 -2.04 8.85 16.68
N LYS A 138 -1.39 8.58 17.81
CA LYS A 138 0.06 8.73 17.96
C LYS A 138 0.86 7.82 17.02
N GLU A 139 0.39 6.59 16.81
CA GLU A 139 1.05 5.60 15.96
C GLU A 139 0.88 5.94 14.47
N ALA A 140 -0.31 6.42 14.10
CA ALA A 140 -0.59 6.93 12.76
C ALA A 140 0.36 8.07 12.37
N GLY A 141 0.59 9.03 13.27
CA GLY A 141 1.54 10.12 13.03
C GLY A 141 2.97 9.62 12.76
N GLU A 142 3.44 8.64 13.53
CA GLU A 142 4.76 8.02 13.30
C GLU A 142 4.81 7.25 11.98
N PHE A 143 3.75 6.54 11.63
CA PHE A 143 3.62 5.79 10.37
C PHE A 143 3.79 6.71 9.16
N VAL A 144 3.15 7.88 9.19
CA VAL A 144 3.25 8.92 8.15
C VAL A 144 4.65 9.52 8.08
N ARG A 145 5.30 9.76 9.23
CA ARG A 145 6.68 10.27 9.27
C ARG A 145 7.67 9.29 8.63
N ILE A 146 7.52 8.00 8.90
CA ILE A 146 8.37 6.96 8.29
C ILE A 146 8.14 6.89 6.78
N TYR A 147 6.88 6.93 6.33
CA TYR A 147 6.56 7.00 4.90
C TYR A 147 7.21 8.21 4.21
N ARG A 148 7.09 9.41 4.80
CA ARG A 148 7.71 10.63 4.25
C ARG A 148 9.23 10.53 4.17
N SER A 149 9.89 9.92 5.15
CA SER A 149 11.33 9.65 5.10
C SER A 149 11.69 8.70 3.96
N ALA A 150 10.92 7.62 3.76
CA ALA A 150 11.14 6.71 2.64
C ALA A 150 10.96 7.42 1.28
N LYS A 151 9.91 8.25 1.16
CA LYS A 151 9.67 9.09 -0.02
C LYS A 151 10.83 10.06 -0.29
N ALA A 152 11.37 10.72 0.73
CA ALA A 152 12.52 11.61 0.57
C ALA A 152 13.77 10.86 0.08
N THR A 153 14.03 9.67 0.61
CA THR A 153 15.13 8.81 0.13
C THR A 153 14.96 8.36 -1.32
N LEU A 154 13.73 8.23 -1.83
CA LEU A 154 13.48 7.99 -3.26
C LEU A 154 13.81 9.21 -4.14
N GLN A 155 13.62 10.41 -3.61
CA GLN A 155 13.85 11.67 -4.32
C GLN A 155 15.33 12.06 -4.36
N GLU A 156 16.14 11.55 -3.43
CA GLU A 156 17.59 11.69 -3.44
C GLU A 156 18.19 10.92 -4.63
N SER A 157 18.80 11.65 -5.57
CA SER A 157 19.40 11.04 -6.76
C SER A 157 20.66 10.25 -6.44
N ASP A 158 20.69 8.99 -6.89
CA ASP A 158 21.89 8.15 -7.06
C ASP A 158 22.67 7.79 -5.78
N HIS A 159 21.95 7.61 -4.65
CA HIS A 159 22.57 7.10 -3.42
C HIS A 159 22.78 5.57 -3.49
N PRO A 160 23.99 5.05 -3.23
CA PRO A 160 24.29 3.62 -3.40
C PRO A 160 23.51 2.70 -2.44
N PHE A 161 22.97 3.26 -1.34
CA PHE A 161 22.23 2.50 -0.33
C PHE A 161 20.72 2.76 -0.33
N THR A 162 20.16 3.35 -1.41
CA THR A 162 18.73 3.64 -1.49
C THR A 162 17.86 2.40 -1.22
N ILE A 163 18.15 1.25 -1.85
CA ILE A 163 17.38 0.01 -1.63
C ILE A 163 17.47 -0.47 -0.16
N PRO A 164 18.65 -0.68 0.44
CA PRO A 164 18.75 -1.04 1.86
C PRO A 164 18.05 -0.08 2.83
N MET A 165 18.09 1.23 2.55
CA MET A 165 17.40 2.22 3.38
C MET A 165 15.88 2.06 3.29
N LEU A 166 15.34 1.85 2.08
CA LEU A 166 13.91 1.61 1.88
C LEU A 166 13.45 0.30 2.49
N GLN A 167 14.26 -0.75 2.38
CA GLN A 167 13.99 -2.02 3.06
C GLN A 167 13.87 -1.80 4.57
N SER A 168 14.76 -0.99 5.15
CA SER A 168 14.73 -0.64 6.57
C SER A 168 13.46 0.14 6.94
N TYR A 169 13.05 1.12 6.13
CA TYR A 169 11.80 1.85 6.38
C TYR A 169 10.57 0.95 6.31
N VAL A 170 10.47 0.09 5.30
CA VAL A 170 9.36 -0.87 5.14
C VAL A 170 9.34 -1.86 6.31
N GLN A 171 10.50 -2.35 6.75
CA GLN A 171 10.60 -3.21 7.92
C GLN A 171 10.11 -2.51 9.19
N ILE A 172 10.50 -1.25 9.43
CA ILE A 172 10.01 -0.47 10.58
C ILE A 172 8.49 -0.28 10.51
N LEU A 173 7.93 -0.06 9.32
CA LEU A 173 6.48 0.04 9.12
C LEU A 173 5.80 -1.29 9.47
N TYR A 174 6.33 -2.42 9.01
CA TYR A 174 5.77 -3.75 9.31
C TYR A 174 5.80 -4.07 10.82
N TYR A 175 6.86 -3.73 11.55
CA TYR A 175 6.91 -3.97 13.00
C TYR A 175 6.00 -3.08 13.83
N ARG A 176 5.44 -2.02 13.23
CA ARG A 176 4.45 -1.16 13.89
C ARG A 176 3.01 -1.61 13.65
N MET A 177 2.77 -2.45 12.64
CA MET A 177 1.44 -3.01 12.32
C MET A 177 1.05 -4.13 13.28
#